data_AF-A0A376VWN6-F1
#
_entry.id   AF-A0A376VWN6-F1
#
_cell.length_a   1.000
_cell.length_b   1.000
_cell.length_c   1.000
_cell.angle_alpha   90.00
_cell.angle_beta   90.00
_cell.angle_gamma   90.00
#
_symmetry.space_group_name_H-M   'P 1'
#
loop_
_entity.id
_entity.type
_entity.pdbx_description
1 polymer ?
#
loop_
_entity_poly.entity_id
_entity_poly.type
_entity_poly.pdbx_seq_one_letter_code
_entity_poly.pdbx_strand_id
1 'polypeptide(L)'
;MFTNLGIAGLVPKFIYDYFPTKLRGLGTGLIYNLGATGGMAAPVLATYISGYYGLGVSLFIVTVAFSALLILLVGFDIPGKIINYPWLNNWRLYD
;
A
#
# COMPACT_ATOMS: atom_id res chain seq x y z
N MET A 1 -0.46 -23.89 1.16
CA MET A 1 0.57 -23.18 1.95
C MET A 1 0.35 -21.67 1.82
N PHE A 2 -0.58 -21.09 2.60
CA PHE A 2 -0.86 -19.63 2.60
C PHE A 2 -0.46 -18.94 3.91
N THR A 3 -0.06 -19.72 4.92
CA THR A 3 0.14 -19.24 6.31
C THR A 3 1.60 -19.13 6.74
N ASN A 4 2.57 -19.54 5.90
CA ASN A 4 4.00 -19.54 6.26
C ASN A 4 4.80 -18.36 5.67
N LEU A 5 4.17 -17.56 4.81
CA LEU A 5 4.77 -16.35 4.27
C LEU A 5 4.08 -15.16 4.96
N GLY A 6 4.84 -14.35 5.70
CA GLY A 6 4.32 -13.09 6.22
C GLY A 6 3.86 -12.16 5.08
N ILE A 7 3.30 -10.99 5.41
CA ILE A 7 2.74 -10.04 4.42
C ILE A 7 3.69 -9.77 3.24
N ALA A 8 4.99 -9.66 3.52
CA ALA A 8 6.03 -9.40 2.52
C ALA A 8 6.23 -10.55 1.52
N GLY A 9 5.94 -11.80 1.89
CA GLY A 9 6.02 -12.96 1.00
C GLY A 9 4.71 -13.23 0.24
N LEU A 10 3.59 -12.67 0.70
CA LEU A 10 2.31 -12.74 0.00
C LEU A 10 2.24 -11.73 -1.15
N VAL A 11 2.83 -10.55 -1.00
CA VAL A 11 2.77 -9.46 -2.01
C VAL A 11 3.30 -9.88 -3.38
N PRO A 12 4.51 -10.46 -3.53
CA PRO A 12 4.99 -10.89 -4.84
C PRO A 12 4.06 -11.91 -5.48
N LYS A 13 3.52 -12.85 -4.67
CA LYS A 13 2.55 -13.86 -5.13
C LYS A 13 1.30 -13.21 -5.73
N PHE A 14 0.72 -12.22 -5.05
CA PHE A 14 -0.41 -11.46 -5.58
C PHE A 14 -0.06 -10.71 -6.87
N ILE A 15 1.15 -10.14 -6.97
CA ILE A 15 1.56 -9.42 -8.19
C ILE A 15 1.73 -10.38 -9.38
N TYR A 16 2.22 -11.60 -9.15
CA TYR A 16 2.31 -12.62 -10.19
C TYR A 16 0.93 -12.98 -10.77
N ASP A 17 -0.12 -13.01 -9.93
CA ASP A 17 -1.47 -13.38 -10.37
C ASP A 17 -2.20 -12.25 -11.11
N TYR A 18 -1.93 -10.98 -10.78
CA TYR A 18 -2.68 -9.83 -11.33
C TYR A 18 -2.00 -9.10 -12.50
N PHE A 19 -0.67 -9.18 -12.64
CA PHE A 19 0.05 -8.43 -13.67
C PHE A 19 0.64 -9.34 -14.77
N PRO A 20 0.61 -8.90 -16.04
CA PRO A 20 1.29 -9.59 -17.13
C PRO A 20 2.80 -9.59 -16.90
N THR A 21 3.49 -10.63 -17.37
CA THR A 21 4.88 -10.95 -17.01
C THR A 21 5.85 -9.78 -17.19
N LYS A 22 5.63 -8.95 -18.22
CA LYS A 22 6.43 -7.76 -18.53
C LYS A 22 6.33 -6.64 -17.47
N LEU A 23 5.21 -6.55 -16.75
CA LEU A 23 4.93 -5.48 -15.79
C LEU A 23 5.14 -5.90 -14.33
N ARG A 24 5.32 -7.19 -14.05
CA ARG A 24 5.45 -7.71 -12.68
C ARG A 24 6.61 -7.09 -11.90
N GLY A 25 7.75 -6.89 -12.56
CA GLY A 25 8.92 -6.24 -11.94
C GLY A 25 8.63 -4.79 -11.53
N LEU A 26 7.94 -4.03 -12.39
CA LEU A 26 7.55 -2.65 -12.13
C LEU A 26 6.53 -2.55 -11.00
N GLY A 27 5.49 -3.41 -11.02
CA GLY A 27 4.48 -3.46 -9.96
C GLY A 27 5.09 -3.82 -8.61
N THR A 28 6.00 -4.79 -8.59
CA THR A 28 6.71 -5.21 -7.37
C THR A 28 7.59 -4.09 -6.83
N GLY A 29 8.39 -3.45 -7.69
CA GLY A 29 9.23 -2.31 -7.31
C GLY A 29 8.42 -1.13 -6.75
N LEU A 30 7.30 -0.79 -7.39
CA LEU A 30 6.44 0.30 -6.92
C LEU A 30 5.86 0.02 -5.52
N ILE A 31 5.26 -1.16 -5.34
CA ILE A 31 4.61 -1.53 -4.07
C ILE A 31 5.62 -1.58 -2.92
N TYR A 32 6.83 -2.11 -3.16
CA TYR A 32 7.88 -2.11 -2.13
C TYR A 32 8.39 -0.71 -1.78
N ASN A 33 8.60 0.17 -2.78
CA ASN A 33 9.02 1.54 -2.51
C ASN A 33 7.95 2.31 -1.73
N LEU A 34 6.67 2.21 -2.13
CA LEU A 34 5.57 2.85 -1.40
C LEU A 34 5.43 2.30 0.02
N GLY A 35 5.57 0.98 0.20
CA GLY A 35 5.59 0.36 1.51
C GLY A 35 6.72 0.88 2.40
N ALA A 36 7.93 1.01 1.85
CA ALA A 36 9.06 1.59 2.56
C ALA A 36 8.83 3.07 2.92
N THR A 37 8.28 3.87 1.99
CA THR A 37 7.92 5.27 2.27
C THR A 37 6.89 5.38 3.39
N GLY A 38 5.85 4.56 3.39
CA GLY A 38 4.86 4.52 4.47
C GLY A 38 5.48 4.10 5.81
N GLY A 39 6.34 3.06 5.78
CA GLY A 39 7.07 2.57 6.95
C GLY A 39 8.06 3.58 7.54
N MET A 40 8.62 4.48 6.72
CA MET A 40 9.45 5.60 7.18
C MET A 40 8.62 6.79 7.66
N ALA A 41 7.51 7.11 6.98
CA ALA A 41 6.66 8.24 7.31
C ALA A 41 5.94 8.06 8.65
N ALA A 42 5.44 6.86 8.96
CA ALA A 42 4.69 6.61 10.18
C ALA A 42 5.51 6.89 11.47
N PRO A 43 6.75 6.41 11.63
CA PRO A 43 7.59 6.74 12.78
C PRO A 43 7.92 8.23 12.90
N VAL A 44 8.17 8.91 11.77
CA VAL A 44 8.45 10.36 11.76
C VAL A 44 7.23 11.14 12.26
N LEU A 45 6.03 10.81 11.77
CA LEU A 45 4.78 11.42 12.23
C LEU A 45 4.51 11.09 13.71
N ALA A 46 4.72 9.84 14.14
CA ALA A 46 4.55 9.45 15.53
C ALA A 46 5.49 10.23 16.46
N THR A 47 6.74 10.43 16.03
CA THR A 47 7.74 11.19 16.79
C THR A 47 7.32 12.65 16.93
N TYR A 48 6.88 13.28 15.82
CA TYR A 48 6.40 14.66 15.84
C TYR A 48 5.19 14.85 16.77
N ILE A 49 4.20 13.96 16.69
CA ILE A 49 2.98 14.02 17.53
C ILE A 49 3.31 13.75 19.00
N SER A 50 4.34 12.93 19.27
CA SER A 50 4.73 12.57 20.64
C SER A 50 5.21 13.75 21.48
N GLY A 51 5.71 14.81 20.84
CA GLY A 51 6.05 16.07 21.51
C GLY A 51 4.86 16.77 22.16
N TYR A 52 3.63 16.47 21.73
CA TYR A 52 2.40 17.09 22.25
C TYR A 52 1.58 16.16 23.14
N TYR A 53 1.51 14.86 22.81
CA TYR A 53 0.56 13.92 23.43
C TYR A 53 1.23 12.70 24.11
N GLY A 54 2.56 12.59 24.04
CA GLY A 54 3.30 11.43 24.53
C GLY A 54 3.27 10.22 23.58
N LEU A 55 4.16 9.25 23.82
CA LEU A 55 4.44 8.15 22.89
C LEU A 55 3.23 7.24 22.66
N GLY A 56 2.57 6.78 23.72
CA GLY A 56 1.46 5.83 23.62
C GLY A 56 0.28 6.36 22.80
N VAL A 57 -0.10 7.61 23.06
CA VAL A 57 -1.18 8.29 22.31
C VAL A 57 -0.77 8.53 20.86
N SER A 58 0.49 8.86 20.60
CA SER A 58 0.98 9.10 19.24
C SER A 58 1.00 7.84 18.39
N LEU A 59 1.45 6.72 18.97
CA LEU A 59 1.38 5.42 18.31
C LEU A 59 -0.08 5.04 18.00
N PHE A 60 -0.99 5.23 18.96
CA PHE A 60 -2.41 4.99 18.76
C PHE A 60 -2.97 5.84 17.60
N ILE A 61 -2.71 7.15 17.59
CA ILE A 61 -3.18 8.07 16.54
C ILE A 61 -2.67 7.62 15.17
N VAL A 62 -1.37 7.36 15.03
CA VAL A 62 -0.79 6.99 13.73
C VAL A 62 -1.31 5.64 13.25
N THR A 63 -1.43 4.65 14.13
CA THR A 63 -2.00 3.34 13.78
C THR A 63 -3.46 3.45 13.33
N VAL A 64 -4.28 4.19 14.07
CA VAL A 64 -5.69 4.40 13.72
C VAL A 64 -5.81 5.19 12.42
N ALA A 65 -4.99 6.21 12.20
CA ALA A 65 -5.00 7.01 10.98
C ALA A 65 -4.66 6.18 9.73
N PHE A 66 -3.60 5.36 9.78
CA PHE A 66 -3.25 4.46 8.66
C PHE A 66 -4.33 3.39 8.44
N SER A 67 -4.91 2.85 9.50
CA SER A 67 -5.99 1.85 9.39
C SER A 67 -7.24 2.47 8.76
N ALA A 68 -7.64 3.66 9.19
CA ALA A 68 -8.75 4.40 8.62
C ALA A 68 -8.48 4.73 7.14
N LEU A 69 -7.26 5.16 6.79
CA LEU A 69 -6.86 5.40 5.41
C LEU A 69 -7.06 4.15 4.54
N LEU A 70 -6.63 2.98 5.02
CA LEU A 70 -6.83 1.70 4.31
C LEU A 70 -8.31 1.37 4.15
N ILE A 71 -9.11 1.51 5.22
CA ILE A 71 -10.55 1.28 5.18
C ILE A 71 -11.22 2.19 4.15
N LEU A 72 -10.83 3.47 4.08
CA LEU A 72 -11.39 4.41 3.11
C LEU A 72 -10.96 4.05 1.67
N LEU A 73 -9.69 3.72 1.45
CA LEU A 73 -9.18 3.33 0.12
C LEU A 73 -9.92 2.10 -0.43
N VAL A 74 -10.10 1.08 0.41
CA VAL A 74 -10.81 -0.16 0.05
C VAL A 74 -12.31 0.09 -0.06
N GLY A 75 -12.90 0.77 0.94
CA GLY A 75 -14.34 1.00 1.01
C GLY A 75 -14.90 1.85 -0.14
N PHE A 76 -14.10 2.79 -0.65
CA PHE A 76 -14.49 3.60 -1.82
C PHE A 76 -14.05 3.04 -3.17
N ASP A 77 -13.43 1.85 -3.20
CA ASP A 77 -12.82 1.24 -4.39
C ASP A 77 -11.97 2.23 -5.19
N ILE A 78 -11.12 2.97 -4.47
CA ILE A 78 -10.25 3.98 -5.09
C ILE A 78 -9.30 3.34 -6.12
N PRO A 79 -8.66 2.17 -5.84
CA PRO A 79 -7.80 1.52 -6.83
C PRO A 79 -8.54 1.12 -8.11
N GLY A 80 -9.74 0.54 -7.99
CA GLY A 80 -10.55 0.15 -9.15
C GLY A 80 -10.92 1.35 -10.01
N LYS A 81 -11.29 2.47 -9.39
CA LYS A 81 -11.59 3.72 -10.12
C LYS A 81 -10.38 4.27 -10.86
N ILE A 82 -9.19 4.24 -10.24
CA ILE A 82 -7.96 4.73 -10.87
C ILE A 82 -7.61 3.85 -12.09
N ILE A 83 -7.62 2.53 -11.95
CA ILE A 83 -7.25 1.60 -13.03
C ILE A 83 -8.17 1.75 -14.26
N ASN A 84 -9.45 2.07 -14.03
CA ASN A 84 -10.44 2.20 -15.11
C ASN A 84 -10.40 3.57 -15.82
N TYR A 85 -9.47 4.48 -15.50
CA TYR A 85 -9.35 5.74 -16.23
C TYR A 85 -8.99 5.51 -17.71
N PRO A 86 -9.55 6.31 -18.65
CA PRO A 86 -9.40 6.08 -20.09
C PRO A 86 -7.94 5.98 -20.57
N TRP A 87 -7.05 6.80 -20.01
CA TRP A 87 -5.63 6.78 -20.38
C TRP A 87 -4.86 5.58 -19.81
N LEU A 88 -5.35 4.92 -18.75
CA LEU A 88 -4.79 3.69 -18.21
C LEU A 88 -5.31 2.46 -18.97
N ASN A 89 -6.56 2.49 -19.41
CA ASN A 89 -7.13 1.45 -20.27
C ASN A 89 -6.44 1.32 -21.63
N ASN A 90 -5.87 2.40 -22.18
CA ASN A 90 -5.09 2.32 -23.43
C ASN A 90 -3.86 1.41 -23.32
N TRP A 91 -3.29 1.22 -22.13
CA TRP A 91 -2.15 0.31 -21.92
C TRP A 91 -2.58 -1.16 -21.90
N ARG A 92 -3.87 -1.46 -21.63
CA ARG A 92 -4.43 -2.82 -21.70
C ARG A 92 -4.62 -3.34 -23.13
N LEU A 93 -4.55 -2.46 -24.14
CA LEU A 93 -4.75 -2.82 -25.56
C LEU A 93 -3.47 -3.31 -26.25
N TYR A 94 -2.32 -3.23 -25.57
CA TYR A 94 -1.01 -3.64 -26.09
C TYR A 94 -0.49 -4.96 -25.46
N ASP A 95 -1.32 -5.61 -24.64
CA ASP A 95 -1.12 -6.94 -24.06
C ASP A 95 -2.09 -7.94 -24.70
#